data_AF-A0A416TPZ5-F1
#
_entry.id   AF-A0A416TPZ5-F1
#
_cell.length_a   1.000
_cell.length_b   1.000
_cell.length_c   1.000
_cell.angle_alpha   90.00
_cell.angle_beta   90.00
_cell.angle_gamma   90.00
#
_symmetry.space_group_name_H-M   'P 1'
#
loop_
_entity.id
_entity.type
_entity.pdbx_description
1 polymer ?
#
loop_
_entity_poly.entity_id
_entity_poly.type
_entity_poly.pdbx_seq_one_letter_code
_entity_poly.pdbx_strand_id
1 'polypeptide(L)'
;MKKTESSNERKDMCSAICIYQLPDLLIEKVNREGMTSMKIHIMKTVSEGTRQIIMRRARMEGLDVLFQEHSALAVLNGNVCDLIYASDLAQKASDVEVFEISGNCPQHLTCLAILGSASAVDEAVKRINSESW
;
A
#
# COMPACT_ATOMS: atom_id res chain seq x y z
N MET A 1 -47.99 32.55 33.83
CA MET A 1 -48.91 31.77 32.97
C MET A 1 -48.10 30.69 32.25
N LYS A 2 -48.70 29.51 32.10
CA LYS A 2 -48.15 28.23 31.60
C LYS A 2 -47.63 28.29 30.15
N LYS A 3 -46.61 27.44 29.86
CA LYS A 3 -46.40 26.45 28.74
C LYS A 3 -46.83 26.87 27.30
N THR A 4 -46.18 26.50 26.19
CA THR A 4 -45.43 25.26 25.83
C THR A 4 -44.75 25.43 24.45
N GLU A 5 -43.58 24.81 24.30
CA GLU A 5 -43.06 23.97 23.19
C GLU A 5 -42.95 24.38 21.70
N SER A 6 -41.76 24.02 21.17
CA SER A 6 -41.45 23.35 19.87
C SER A 6 -41.43 24.23 18.60
N SER A 7 -40.41 24.25 17.73
CA SER A 7 -39.34 23.29 17.37
C SER A 7 -38.18 24.08 16.72
N ASN A 8 -36.93 23.96 17.19
CA ASN A 8 -35.89 23.07 16.66
C ASN A 8 -35.41 23.42 15.23
N GLU A 9 -34.28 24.14 15.11
CA GLU A 9 -33.14 23.64 14.33
C GLU A 9 -31.80 24.30 14.73
N ARG A 10 -31.04 23.52 15.52
CA ARG A 10 -29.57 23.42 15.59
C ARG A 10 -28.75 24.71 15.75
N LYS A 11 -28.61 25.02 17.04
CA LYS A 11 -27.61 25.85 17.72
C LYS A 11 -26.16 25.55 17.33
N ASP A 12 -25.41 26.63 17.15
CA ASP A 12 -24.23 27.04 17.93
C ASP A 12 -23.33 25.94 18.53
N MET A 13 -22.05 25.98 18.17
CA MET A 13 -20.88 26.07 19.07
C MET A 13 -19.65 25.40 18.46
N CYS A 14 -18.71 26.22 17.99
CA CYS A 14 -17.34 26.09 18.49
C CYS A 14 -16.63 27.44 18.33
N SER A 15 -16.80 28.21 19.40
CA SER A 15 -15.98 29.34 19.77
C SER A 15 -14.50 29.01 19.68
N ALA A 16 -13.72 30.04 19.36
CA ALA A 16 -12.30 30.17 19.60
C ALA A 16 -11.78 29.29 20.76
N ILE A 17 -11.12 28.18 20.41
CA ILE A 17 -10.21 27.48 21.31
C ILE A 17 -8.90 27.33 20.55
N CYS A 18 -7.92 28.09 21.03
CA CYS A 18 -6.48 27.99 20.87
C CYS A 18 -5.95 26.85 19.97
N ILE A 19 -5.41 27.25 18.82
CA ILE A 19 -4.67 26.40 17.85
C ILE A 19 -3.26 26.00 18.37
N TYR A 20 -3.00 26.13 19.67
CA TYR A 20 -1.70 25.87 20.29
C TYR A 20 -1.89 25.09 21.59
N GLN A 21 -2.34 23.83 21.50
CA GLN A 21 -2.20 22.78 22.52
C GLN A 21 -2.95 21.52 22.05
N LEU A 22 -2.57 20.99 20.89
CA LEU A 22 -2.79 19.57 20.64
C LEU A 22 -1.54 18.87 21.15
N PRO A 23 -1.62 18.06 22.22
CA PRO A 23 -0.46 17.33 22.70
C PRO A 23 0.04 16.43 21.57
N ASP A 24 1.36 16.35 21.40
CA ASP A 24 2.03 15.55 20.37
C ASP A 24 1.45 14.12 20.21
N LEU A 25 0.87 13.60 21.29
CA LEU A 25 0.12 12.34 21.36
C LEU A 25 -1.07 12.21 20.39
N LEU A 26 -1.72 13.31 20.00
CA LEU A 26 -2.89 13.29 19.11
C LEU A 26 -2.45 13.33 17.64
N ILE A 27 -1.32 13.95 17.34
CA ILE A 27 -0.65 13.82 16.03
C ILE A 27 -0.11 12.39 15.89
N GLU A 28 0.54 11.82 16.92
CA GLU A 28 0.97 10.42 16.90
C GLU A 28 -0.21 9.43 16.77
N LYS A 29 -1.34 9.67 17.43
CA LYS A 29 -2.54 8.81 17.31
C LYS A 29 -3.18 8.88 15.93
N VAL A 30 -3.31 10.07 15.35
CA VAL A 30 -3.80 10.22 13.96
C VAL A 30 -2.80 9.61 12.97
N ASN A 31 -1.49 9.67 13.24
CA ASN A 31 -0.48 9.03 12.41
C ASN A 31 -0.48 7.50 12.56
N ARG A 32 -0.76 6.95 13.75
CA ARG A 32 -0.86 5.49 13.98
C ARG A 32 -2.17 4.88 13.48
N GLU A 33 -3.29 5.60 13.55
CA GLU A 33 -4.58 5.14 13.03
C GLU A 33 -4.77 5.44 11.53
N GLY A 34 -3.94 6.32 10.97
CA GLY A 34 -3.81 6.61 9.54
C GLY A 34 -2.63 5.94 8.84
N MET A 35 -1.81 5.15 9.56
CA MET A 35 -0.72 4.36 8.96
C MET A 35 -1.36 3.24 8.13
N THR A 36 -1.41 3.44 6.82
CA THR A 36 -1.98 2.45 5.90
C THR A 36 -1.15 1.18 5.96
N SER A 37 -1.68 0.14 6.59
CA SER A 37 -1.06 -1.19 6.60
C SER A 37 -0.70 -1.62 5.17
N MET A 38 0.51 -2.17 5.01
CA MET A 38 0.97 -2.69 3.72
C MET A 38 0.05 -3.83 3.27
N LYS A 39 -0.55 -3.70 2.09
CA LYS A 39 -1.41 -4.74 1.49
C LYS A 39 -0.59 -5.58 0.53
N ILE A 40 -0.64 -6.89 0.68
CA ILE A 40 0.12 -7.84 -0.14
C ILE A 40 -0.84 -8.87 -0.74
N HIS A 41 -0.76 -9.06 -2.06
CA HIS A 41 -1.47 -10.13 -2.78
C HIS A 41 -0.48 -11.02 -3.52
N ILE A 42 -0.59 -12.34 -3.33
CA ILE A 42 0.28 -13.33 -3.99
C ILE A 42 -0.52 -14.10 -5.04
N MET A 43 0.03 -14.19 -6.24
CA MET A 43 -0.42 -15.05 -7.33
C MET A 43 0.66 -16.10 -7.59
N LYS A 44 0.38 -17.38 -7.33
CA LYS A 44 1.35 -18.48 -7.58
C LYS A 44 1.61 -18.73 -9.06
N THR A 45 0.59 -18.45 -9.87
CA THR A 45 0.64 -18.53 -11.32
C THR A 45 -0.14 -17.36 -11.88
N VAL A 46 0.55 -16.42 -12.52
CA VAL A 46 -0.07 -15.26 -13.18
C VAL A 46 -0.64 -15.69 -14.53
N SER A 47 -1.92 -15.45 -14.74
CA SER A 47 -2.61 -15.71 -16.00
C SER A 47 -2.18 -14.75 -17.11
N GLU A 48 -2.30 -15.20 -18.36
CA GLU A 48 -1.83 -14.44 -19.54
C GLU A 48 -2.44 -13.03 -19.63
N GLY A 49 -3.75 -12.90 -19.43
CA GLY A 49 -4.41 -11.59 -19.43
C GLY A 49 -3.86 -10.66 -18.35
N THR A 50 -3.52 -11.18 -17.17
CA THR A 50 -2.93 -10.39 -16.08
C THR A 50 -1.49 -9.98 -16.41
N ARG A 51 -0.67 -10.85 -17.03
CA ARG A 51 0.67 -10.50 -17.50
C ARG A 51 0.62 -9.32 -18.46
N GLN A 52 -0.31 -9.34 -19.43
CA GLN A 52 -0.50 -8.24 -20.38
C GLN A 52 -0.92 -6.92 -19.72
N ILE A 53 -1.72 -6.98 -18.65
CA ILE A 53 -2.10 -5.81 -17.85
C ILE A 53 -0.88 -5.20 -17.16
N ILE A 54 -0.01 -6.05 -16.60
CA ILE A 54 1.20 -5.64 -15.87
C ILE A 54 2.24 -5.08 -16.85
N MET A 55 2.52 -5.77 -17.96
CA MET A 55 3.51 -5.32 -18.96
C MET A 55 3.18 -3.93 -19.55
N ARG A 56 1.90 -3.54 -19.61
CA ARG A 56 1.49 -2.19 -20.05
C ARG A 56 1.71 -1.10 -19.00
N ARG A 57 1.95 -1.47 -17.74
CA ARG A 57 2.00 -0.56 -16.57
C ARG A 57 3.35 -0.57 -15.88
N ALA A 58 4.11 -1.65 -16.01
CA ALA A 58 5.43 -1.77 -15.42
C ALA A 58 6.45 -0.92 -16.17
N ARG A 59 7.35 -0.28 -15.43
CA ARG A 59 8.47 0.49 -15.99
C ARG A 59 9.75 -0.35 -16.01
N MET A 60 9.69 -1.49 -16.67
CA MET A 60 10.80 -2.45 -16.77
C MET A 60 10.85 -3.04 -18.16
N GLU A 61 12.02 -2.97 -18.80
CA GLU A 61 12.28 -3.65 -20.07
C GLU A 61 12.54 -5.15 -19.84
N GLY A 62 12.23 -5.99 -20.82
CA GLY A 62 12.46 -7.44 -20.74
C GLY A 62 11.49 -8.22 -19.83
N LEU A 63 10.40 -7.58 -19.39
CA LEU A 63 9.42 -8.22 -18.50
C LEU A 63 8.70 -9.41 -19.15
N ASP A 64 8.59 -9.43 -20.47
CA ASP A 64 8.09 -10.55 -21.25
C ASP A 64 8.97 -11.81 -21.10
N VAL A 65 10.29 -11.62 -21.12
CA VAL A 65 11.28 -12.70 -20.89
C VAL A 65 11.16 -13.20 -19.45
N LEU A 66 11.10 -12.28 -18.47
CA LEU A 66 10.97 -12.65 -17.06
C LEU A 66 9.68 -13.46 -16.79
N PHE A 67 8.56 -13.12 -17.44
CA PHE A 67 7.33 -13.91 -17.33
C PHE A 67 7.38 -15.29 -18.00
N GLN A 68 8.36 -15.55 -18.88
CA GLN A 68 8.61 -16.90 -19.40
C GLN A 68 9.34 -17.77 -18.37
N GLU A 69 10.24 -17.18 -17.59
CA GLU A 69 11.04 -17.86 -16.58
C GLU A 69 10.31 -18.01 -15.24
N HIS A 70 9.38 -17.11 -14.95
CA HIS A 70 8.71 -17.02 -13.66
C HIS A 70 7.19 -17.01 -13.78
N SER A 71 6.54 -17.73 -12.87
CA SER A 71 5.08 -17.84 -12.84
C SER A 71 4.45 -17.09 -11.67
N ALA A 72 5.17 -16.84 -10.59
CA ALA A 72 4.62 -16.31 -9.36
C ALA A 72 4.92 -14.82 -9.20
N LEU A 73 3.95 -14.08 -8.68
CA LEU A 73 4.02 -12.64 -8.51
C LEU A 73 3.37 -12.25 -7.18
N ALA A 74 4.06 -11.46 -6.37
CA ALA A 74 3.44 -10.70 -5.30
C ALA A 74 3.31 -9.23 -5.70
N VAL A 75 2.22 -8.61 -5.27
CA VAL A 75 1.88 -7.22 -5.57
C VAL A 75 1.59 -6.52 -4.25
N LEU A 76 2.32 -5.43 -3.99
CA LEU A 76 2.33 -4.74 -2.71
C LEU A 76 1.89 -3.29 -2.89
N ASN A 77 1.05 -2.85 -1.97
CA ASN A 77 0.60 -1.47 -1.89
C ASN A 77 0.85 -0.90 -0.49
N GLY A 78 1.43 0.30 -0.44
CA GLY A 78 1.80 1.00 0.77
C GLY A 78 2.32 2.40 0.43
N ASN A 79 2.93 3.07 1.41
CA ASN A 79 3.62 4.33 1.14
C ASN A 79 4.90 4.07 0.31
N VAL A 80 5.43 5.10 -0.36
CA VAL A 80 6.59 4.94 -1.26
C VAL A 80 7.85 4.48 -0.51
N CYS A 81 8.12 5.03 0.67
CA CYS A 81 9.29 4.65 1.48
C CYS A 81 9.23 3.17 1.89
N ASP A 82 8.05 2.71 2.30
CA ASP A 82 7.82 1.33 2.69
C ASP A 82 8.02 0.37 1.52
N LEU A 83 7.51 0.73 0.33
CA LEU A 83 7.70 -0.08 -0.87
C LEU A 83 9.17 -0.14 -1.29
N ILE A 84 9.93 0.94 -1.15
CA ILE A 84 11.38 0.93 -1.41
C ILE A 84 12.09 0.01 -0.41
N TYR A 85 11.77 0.12 0.88
CA TYR A 85 12.36 -0.76 1.90
C TYR A 85 11.97 -2.23 1.68
N ALA A 86 10.70 -2.51 1.37
CA ALA A 86 10.22 -3.85 1.05
C ALA A 86 10.93 -4.45 -0.18
N SER A 87 11.26 -3.64 -1.18
CA SER A 87 11.98 -4.09 -2.38
C SER A 87 13.38 -4.60 -2.06
N ASP A 88 14.13 -3.89 -1.22
CA ASP A 88 15.47 -4.28 -0.77
C ASP A 88 15.42 -5.55 0.10
N LEU A 89 14.42 -5.64 0.99
CA LEU A 89 14.20 -6.85 1.79
C LEU A 89 13.88 -8.08 0.95
N ALA A 90 13.05 -7.93 -0.08
CA ALA A 90 12.68 -9.01 -0.99
C ALA A 90 13.91 -9.59 -1.71
N GLN A 91 14.71 -8.72 -2.34
CA GLN A 91 15.90 -9.12 -3.09
C GLN A 91 16.98 -9.75 -2.21
N LYS A 92 17.10 -9.31 -0.94
CA LYS A 92 18.03 -9.92 0.02
C LYS A 92 17.57 -11.27 0.55
N ALA A 93 16.26 -11.51 0.56
CA ALA A 93 15.69 -12.74 1.12
C ALA A 93 15.78 -13.93 0.16
N SER A 94 15.61 -13.68 -1.14
CA SER A 94 15.44 -14.75 -2.13
C SER A 94 15.73 -14.26 -3.54
N ASP A 95 15.88 -15.19 -4.48
CA ASP A 95 16.06 -14.91 -5.90
C ASP A 95 14.74 -14.45 -6.55
N VAL A 96 14.51 -13.13 -6.54
CA VAL A 96 13.32 -12.47 -7.07
C VAL A 96 13.68 -11.18 -7.80
N GLU A 97 12.92 -10.88 -8.84
CA GLU A 97 12.94 -9.59 -9.52
C GLU A 97 11.90 -8.66 -8.92
N VAL A 98 12.26 -7.38 -8.75
CA VAL A 98 11.36 -6.37 -8.20
C VAL A 98 11.19 -5.20 -9.15
N PHE A 99 9.95 -4.75 -9.35
CA PHE A 99 9.66 -3.64 -10.25
C PHE A 99 8.45 -2.84 -9.84
N GLU A 100 8.41 -1.59 -10.29
CA GLU A 100 7.29 -0.70 -10.07
C GLU A 100 6.20 -0.93 -11.12
N ILE A 101 4.95 -1.01 -10.68
CA ILE A 101 3.75 -0.92 -11.52
C ILE A 101 3.15 0.47 -11.32
N SER A 102 3.14 1.27 -12.39
CA SER A 102 2.58 2.61 -12.36
C SER A 102 1.05 2.60 -12.45
N GLY A 103 0.39 3.36 -11.57
CA GLY A 103 -1.01 3.75 -11.71
C GLY A 103 -1.25 4.71 -12.88
N ASN A 104 -2.51 4.87 -13.29
CA ASN A 104 -2.89 5.76 -14.39
C ASN A 104 -3.06 7.24 -13.95
N CYS A 105 -3.09 7.50 -12.64
CA CYS A 105 -3.23 8.84 -12.07
C CYS A 105 -1.95 9.20 -11.29
N PRO A 106 -1.35 10.40 -11.49
CA PRO A 106 -0.09 10.80 -10.82
C PRO A 106 -0.16 10.80 -9.29
N GLN A 107 -1.37 10.85 -8.73
CA GLN A 107 -1.61 11.02 -7.30
C GLN A 107 -1.93 9.70 -6.58
N HIS A 108 -2.02 8.56 -7.28
CA HIS A 108 -2.38 7.29 -6.66
C HIS A 108 -1.67 6.07 -7.27
N LEU A 109 -0.90 5.42 -6.38
CA LEU A 109 -0.53 3.99 -6.34
C LEU A 109 0.65 3.56 -7.21
N THR A 110 1.85 4.01 -6.83
CA THR A 110 3.06 3.19 -6.97
C THR A 110 2.80 1.86 -6.28
N CYS A 111 2.94 0.79 -7.03
CA CYS A 111 2.74 -0.57 -6.56
C CYS A 111 4.03 -1.35 -6.81
N LEU A 112 4.52 -2.06 -5.80
CA LEU A 112 5.70 -2.89 -5.95
C LEU A 112 5.25 -4.29 -6.39
N ALA A 113 5.87 -4.79 -7.44
CA ALA A 113 5.77 -6.17 -7.88
C ALA A 113 7.04 -6.94 -7.51
N ILE A 114 6.87 -8.18 -7.05
CA ILE A 114 7.94 -9.14 -6.77
C ILE A 114 7.66 -10.38 -7.60
N LEU A 115 8.49 -10.66 -8.60
CA LEU A 115 8.33 -11.74 -9.57
C LEU A 115 9.41 -12.81 -9.33
N GLY A 116 9.02 -14.08 -9.41
CA GLY A 116 9.97 -15.19 -9.24
C GLY A 116 9.31 -16.56 -9.25
N SER A 117 10.02 -17.56 -8.73
CA SER A 117 9.43 -18.86 -8.45
C SER A 117 8.42 -18.77 -7.30
N ALA A 118 7.47 -19.72 -7.23
CA ALA A 118 6.46 -19.73 -6.17
C ALA A 118 7.04 -19.82 -4.76
N SER A 119 8.22 -20.43 -4.60
CA SER A 119 8.93 -20.55 -3.32
C SER A 119 9.69 -19.26 -2.99
N ALA A 120 10.40 -18.68 -3.96
CA ALA A 120 11.15 -17.43 -3.75
C ALA A 120 10.20 -16.28 -3.38
N VAL A 121 9.07 -16.15 -4.08
CA VAL A 121 8.06 -15.13 -3.76
C VAL A 121 7.49 -15.31 -2.34
N ASP A 122 7.29 -16.55 -1.89
CA ASP A 122 6.85 -16.80 -0.51
C ASP A 122 7.90 -16.40 0.53
N GLU A 123 9.17 -16.69 0.26
CA GLU A 123 10.27 -16.34 1.14
C GLU A 123 10.43 -14.82 1.26
N ALA A 124 10.41 -14.11 0.13
CA ALA A 124 10.39 -12.65 0.09
C ALA A 124 9.22 -12.07 0.89
N VAL A 125 7.99 -12.55 0.65
CA VAL A 125 6.80 -12.02 1.35
C VAL A 125 6.81 -12.37 2.84
N LYS A 126 7.30 -13.55 3.24
CA LYS A 126 7.50 -13.88 4.66
C LYS A 126 8.46 -12.91 5.33
N ARG A 127 9.57 -12.56 4.66
CA ARG A 127 10.53 -11.58 5.17
C ARG A 127 9.92 -10.18 5.30
N ILE A 128 9.10 -9.75 4.34
CA ILE A 128 8.42 -8.44 4.40
C ILE A 128 7.39 -8.41 5.55
N ASN A 129 6.64 -9.49 5.74
CA ASN A 129 5.65 -9.59 6.82
C ASN A 129 6.27 -9.68 8.22
N SER A 130 7.58 -9.90 8.35
CA SER A 130 8.25 -9.88 9.66
C SER A 130 8.58 -8.47 10.15
N GLU A 131 8.39 -7.45 9.31
CA GLU A 131 8.59 -6.03 9.66
C GLU A 131 7.31 -5.38 10.16
N SER A 132 7.44 -4.23 10.83
CA SER A 132 6.32 -3.37 11.24
C SER A 132 6.17 -2.23 10.23
N TRP A 133 4.97 -2.10 9.64
CA TRP A 133 4.60 -1.13 8.61
C TRP A 133 3.57 -0.12 9.16
#